data_AF-A0A7Y7TEF1-F1
#
_entry.id   AF-A0A7Y7TEF1-F1
#
_cell.length_a   1.000
_cell.length_b   1.000
_cell.length_c   1.000
_cell.angle_alpha   90.00
_cell.angle_beta   90.00
_cell.angle_gamma   90.00
#
_symmetry.space_group_name_H-M   'P 1'
#
loop_
_entity.id
_entity.type
_entity.pdbx_description
1 polymer ?
#
loop_
_entity_poly.entity_id
_entity_poly.type
_entity_poly.pdbx_seq_one_letter_code
_entity_poly.pdbx_strand_id
1 'polypeptide(L)'
;MTMPTLGKDQRIKKSLGNQLSAWRHFSMAFCSGLMRVIFLTMVVLLGQNVLSDCAFCAIAPVATPLSALTEGARTPVRLATNQAGDMYVTDPRGGGILRYNSSGVLQQTISTIKNISGIAIAQNGDLLVSQGSSVAVLDKTSGVLKSSFGVFQKANGIAVDTAGSVYVTDSIDNCVQVFSSAYAPLSTGTAAAGKPVNSFGTTGQLAGQFLQPTGISYEKIANQLAVVDTLNGRVQFFSPTGVYQKTIGSFGSGPLYFTSPQSIAFEYTKDNSSLSRLYVVDAFQGTVQAIDAASGAFLSYIGGYGLASGKLVVPSDVLYDRFDSSNNRLVVSNGNGSLALYGIDMTGGYCGPANRGTFGAAPATALCSSGSATNFSGTGPWNWSCVGAAGGTVASCSAALQGAPVMYALSVTLSGSGTVTSNPVGIACSGGSCSAGFSQGSIISLMPTSAAGSAFSGWSGDCSGTGSCVINMAANHSVQAIFDLIPLARVNGAPFGSLTTAYAAVGMGGILEAQSVTFVENLTLNNGVVFTLQGGFDPAYGNRGGTTTLDGTLVVSSGGLIVDSMVIK
;
A
#
# COMPACT_ATOMS: atom_id res chain seq x y z
N MET A 1 12.31 -40.97 -78.18
CA MET A 1 13.30 -41.50 -77.23
C MET A 1 13.88 -40.34 -76.44
N THR A 2 13.58 -40.32 -75.13
CA THR A 2 14.40 -39.80 -74.02
C THR A 2 15.24 -38.52 -74.18
N MET A 3 14.77 -37.45 -73.54
CA MET A 3 15.57 -36.40 -72.85
C MET A 3 16.39 -37.03 -71.68
N PRO A 4 17.37 -36.36 -71.00
CA PRO A 4 17.46 -34.92 -70.72
C PRO A 4 18.89 -34.30 -70.59
N THR A 5 18.96 -32.97 -70.43
CA THR A 5 20.09 -32.30 -69.75
C THR A 5 19.67 -30.99 -69.10
N LEU A 6 20.03 -30.79 -67.83
CA LEU A 6 19.96 -29.52 -67.11
C LEU A 6 21.21 -29.38 -66.25
N GLY A 7 21.89 -28.23 -66.32
CA GLY A 7 23.03 -27.92 -65.47
C GLY A 7 23.67 -26.57 -65.79
N LYS A 8 23.40 -25.56 -64.91
CA LYS A 8 24.21 -24.41 -64.42
C LYS A 8 25.13 -23.69 -65.44
N ASP A 9 25.31 -22.36 -65.51
CA ASP A 9 25.62 -21.41 -64.43
C ASP A 9 25.90 -19.98 -65.02
N GLN A 10 25.95 -18.97 -64.16
CA GLN A 10 26.77 -17.72 -64.23
C GLN A 10 26.48 -16.50 -65.16
N ARG A 11 26.08 -15.42 -64.47
CA ARG A 11 26.68 -14.06 -64.36
C ARG A 11 26.82 -13.08 -65.56
N ILE A 12 26.17 -11.92 -65.35
CA ILE A 12 26.63 -10.51 -65.49
C ILE A 12 27.00 -9.96 -66.90
N LYS A 13 26.21 -8.99 -67.40
CA LYS A 13 26.68 -7.64 -67.84
C LYS A 13 25.54 -6.67 -68.24
N LYS A 14 25.68 -5.43 -67.73
CA LYS A 14 25.09 -4.11 -68.06
C LYS A 14 24.49 -3.90 -69.46
N SER A 15 23.42 -3.09 -69.52
CA SER A 15 23.39 -1.82 -70.29
C SER A 15 22.17 -0.95 -69.93
N LEU A 16 22.40 0.33 -69.63
CA LEU A 16 21.41 1.40 -69.38
C LEU A 16 21.05 2.11 -70.69
N GLY A 17 19.80 2.59 -70.83
CA GLY A 17 19.40 3.52 -71.89
C GLY A 17 18.07 4.23 -71.62
N ASN A 18 18.17 5.48 -71.15
CA ASN A 18 17.24 6.64 -71.17
C ASN A 18 15.82 6.51 -71.74
N GLN A 19 14.84 7.07 -70.99
CA GLN A 19 13.82 8.02 -71.49
C GLN A 19 13.25 8.83 -70.31
N LEU A 20 13.47 10.15 -70.27
CA LEU A 20 12.71 11.14 -69.49
C LEU A 20 13.02 12.53 -70.06
N SER A 21 12.05 13.17 -70.71
CA SER A 21 12.13 14.59 -71.07
C SER A 21 10.76 15.24 -71.19
N ALA A 22 10.76 16.52 -70.81
CA ALA A 22 9.76 17.57 -71.00
C ALA A 22 8.42 17.40 -70.28
N TRP A 23 8.04 18.36 -69.44
CA TRP A 23 7.03 19.38 -69.75
C TRP A 23 7.29 20.58 -68.81
N ARG A 24 7.38 21.78 -69.40
CA ARG A 24 7.67 23.07 -68.75
C ARG A 24 6.44 23.98 -68.88
N HIS A 25 6.25 24.82 -67.86
CA HIS A 25 5.59 26.14 -67.87
C HIS A 25 4.06 26.21 -67.79
N PHE A 26 3.58 26.66 -66.63
CA PHE A 26 2.59 27.74 -66.56
C PHE A 26 2.88 28.57 -65.28
N SER A 27 2.95 29.88 -65.43
CA SER A 27 3.07 30.86 -64.36
C SER A 27 1.95 31.87 -64.55
N MET A 28 1.14 32.15 -63.52
CA MET A 28 0.45 33.44 -63.33
C MET A 28 -0.16 33.58 -61.93
N ALA A 29 0.40 34.55 -61.21
CA ALA A 29 -0.23 35.62 -60.44
C ALA A 29 -1.25 35.35 -59.30
N PHE A 30 -0.78 35.66 -58.09
CA PHE A 30 -1.36 36.58 -57.08
C PHE A 30 -2.86 36.53 -56.76
N CYS A 31 -3.17 36.09 -55.54
CA CYS A 31 -4.13 36.79 -54.69
C CYS A 31 -3.67 36.73 -53.21
N SER A 32 -3.64 37.89 -52.58
CA SER A 32 -3.06 38.22 -51.28
C SER A 32 -3.99 37.95 -50.10
N GLY A 33 -3.45 37.59 -48.93
CA GLY A 33 -4.19 37.70 -47.67
C GLY A 33 -3.54 37.05 -46.45
N LEU A 34 -2.58 37.76 -45.82
CA LEU A 34 -2.15 37.69 -44.42
C LEU A 34 -2.11 36.31 -43.71
N MET A 35 -0.90 35.76 -43.52
CA MET A 35 -0.60 34.84 -42.43
C MET A 35 0.63 35.34 -41.66
N ARG A 36 0.46 35.52 -40.35
CA ARG A 36 1.49 36.01 -39.42
C ARG A 36 2.67 35.04 -39.35
N VAL A 37 3.87 35.59 -39.50
CA VAL A 37 5.17 34.94 -39.28
C VAL A 37 5.40 34.80 -37.78
N ILE A 38 5.59 33.57 -37.30
CA ILE A 38 6.36 33.29 -36.08
C ILE A 38 7.48 32.34 -36.48
N PHE A 39 8.72 32.85 -36.37
CA PHE A 39 9.95 32.09 -36.51
C PHE A 39 10.03 31.02 -35.41
N LEU A 40 10.24 29.75 -35.77
CA LEU A 40 10.84 28.78 -34.87
C LEU A 40 11.88 27.95 -35.63
N THR A 41 13.10 28.03 -35.09
CA THR A 41 14.36 27.43 -35.50
C THR A 41 14.27 25.92 -35.72
N MET A 42 14.81 25.47 -36.87
CA MET A 42 15.13 24.06 -37.12
C MET A 42 16.26 23.60 -36.18
N VAL A 43 15.97 22.64 -35.32
CA VAL A 43 16.96 21.73 -34.74
C VAL A 43 16.78 20.38 -35.43
N VAL A 44 17.79 20.02 -36.23
CA VAL A 44 17.97 18.66 -36.74
C VAL A 44 18.47 17.81 -35.58
N LEU A 45 17.59 16.96 -35.03
CA LEU A 45 17.96 15.89 -34.11
C LEU A 45 17.58 14.57 -34.78
N LEU A 46 18.60 13.95 -35.36
CA LEU A 46 18.56 12.58 -35.86
C LEU A 46 18.42 11.64 -34.66
N GLY A 47 17.38 10.81 -34.69
CA GLY A 47 17.32 9.52 -34.02
C GLY A 47 17.07 9.55 -32.51
N GLN A 48 15.81 9.70 -32.09
CA GLN A 48 15.29 9.02 -30.90
C GLN A 48 13.84 8.58 -31.17
N ASN A 49 13.66 7.26 -31.15
CA ASN A 49 12.48 6.51 -30.73
C ASN A 49 11.12 7.20 -30.90
N VAL A 50 10.39 6.81 -31.95
CA VAL A 50 8.92 6.84 -31.91
C VAL A 50 8.46 5.70 -31.00
N LEU A 51 8.66 5.86 -29.69
CA LEU A 51 7.79 5.23 -28.71
C LEU A 51 6.67 6.25 -28.50
N SER A 52 5.52 5.98 -29.12
CA SER A 52 4.28 6.53 -28.58
C SER A 52 4.16 5.95 -27.18
N ASP A 53 4.63 6.69 -26.17
CA ASP A 53 4.36 6.37 -24.78
C ASP A 53 2.84 6.35 -24.62
N CYS A 54 2.28 5.15 -24.64
CA CYS A 54 0.88 4.92 -24.40
C CYS A 54 0.68 5.18 -22.91
N ALA A 55 0.30 6.42 -22.56
CA ALA A 55 0.09 6.88 -21.18
C ALA A 55 -0.97 6.05 -20.40
N PHE A 56 -1.60 5.07 -21.06
CA PHE A 56 -2.63 4.18 -20.53
C PHE A 56 -2.47 2.71 -20.99
N CYS A 57 -1.28 2.27 -21.40
CA CYS A 57 -1.08 0.86 -21.76
C CYS A 57 -1.29 -0.04 -20.54
N ALA A 58 -2.17 -1.06 -20.67
CA ALA A 58 -2.28 -2.06 -19.61
C ALA A 58 -0.98 -2.87 -19.48
N ILE A 59 -0.65 -3.25 -18.25
CA ILE A 59 0.47 -4.17 -17.98
C ILE A 59 0.00 -5.62 -18.04
N ALA A 60 0.93 -6.52 -18.30
CA ALA A 60 0.65 -7.95 -18.31
C ALA A 60 0.09 -8.41 -16.94
N PRO A 61 -1.04 -9.14 -16.93
CA PRO A 61 -1.64 -9.60 -15.70
C PRO A 61 -0.74 -10.60 -14.99
N VAL A 62 -0.66 -10.48 -13.66
CA VAL A 62 -0.20 -11.55 -12.79
C VAL A 62 -1.37 -12.49 -12.57
N ALA A 63 -1.39 -13.60 -13.32
CA ALA A 63 -2.44 -14.62 -13.20
C ALA A 63 -1.99 -15.74 -12.24
N THR A 64 -2.65 -15.83 -11.08
CA THR A 64 -2.39 -16.86 -10.07
C THR A 64 -3.46 -17.94 -10.15
N PRO A 65 -3.14 -19.21 -10.45
CA PRO A 65 -4.12 -20.29 -10.41
C PRO A 65 -4.79 -20.41 -9.04
N LEU A 66 -6.11 -20.48 -9.02
CA LEU A 66 -6.92 -20.71 -7.84
C LEU A 66 -7.54 -22.11 -7.91
N SER A 67 -8.12 -22.56 -6.80
CA SER A 67 -8.87 -23.83 -6.76
C SER A 67 -10.02 -23.81 -7.76
N ALA A 68 -10.01 -24.76 -8.69
CA ALA A 68 -11.06 -24.88 -9.71
C ALA A 68 -12.40 -25.26 -9.08
N LEU A 69 -13.50 -24.77 -9.66
CA LEU A 69 -14.85 -25.20 -9.26
C LEU A 69 -15.18 -26.51 -9.98
N THR A 70 -15.48 -27.55 -9.20
CA THR A 70 -15.74 -28.91 -9.71
C THR A 70 -17.09 -29.47 -9.26
N GLU A 71 -17.71 -28.87 -8.25
CA GLU A 71 -19.00 -29.29 -7.74
C GLU A 71 -20.09 -29.09 -8.80
N GLY A 72 -20.85 -30.14 -9.12
CA GLY A 72 -21.89 -30.13 -10.16
C GLY A 72 -21.37 -30.18 -11.61
N ALA A 73 -20.21 -29.59 -11.90
CA ALA A 73 -19.66 -29.50 -13.24
C ALA A 73 -19.29 -30.89 -13.84
N ARG A 74 -19.65 -31.09 -15.11
CA ARG A 74 -19.36 -32.27 -15.93
C ARG A 74 -18.84 -31.89 -17.31
N THR A 75 -19.53 -30.96 -17.96
CA THR A 75 -19.20 -30.40 -19.28
C THR A 75 -19.56 -28.91 -19.35
N PRO A 76 -18.94 -28.05 -18.51
CA PRO A 76 -19.24 -26.63 -18.55
C PRO A 76 -18.85 -26.05 -19.93
N VAL A 77 -19.73 -25.24 -20.55
CA VAL A 77 -19.53 -24.72 -21.91
C VAL A 77 -19.50 -23.19 -21.97
N ARG A 78 -20.52 -22.50 -21.44
CA ARG A 78 -20.62 -21.04 -21.47
C ARG A 78 -20.98 -20.48 -20.09
N LEU A 79 -20.54 -19.26 -19.84
CA LEU A 79 -20.57 -18.58 -18.55
C LEU A 79 -21.27 -17.23 -18.69
N ALA A 80 -22.07 -16.87 -17.68
CA ALA A 80 -22.57 -15.50 -17.52
C ALA A 80 -22.56 -15.12 -16.04
N THR A 81 -22.41 -13.83 -15.74
CA THR A 81 -22.50 -13.33 -14.36
C THR A 81 -23.53 -12.21 -14.25
N ASN A 82 -24.24 -12.17 -13.13
CA ASN A 82 -25.16 -11.08 -12.80
C ASN A 82 -24.45 -9.98 -11.99
N GLN A 83 -25.16 -8.89 -11.71
CA GLN A 83 -24.62 -7.78 -10.91
C GLN A 83 -24.35 -8.14 -9.44
N ALA A 84 -24.92 -9.25 -8.94
CA ALA A 84 -24.65 -9.77 -7.60
C ALA A 84 -23.41 -10.69 -7.55
N GLY A 85 -22.81 -11.01 -8.71
CA GLY A 85 -21.67 -11.91 -8.83
C GLY A 85 -22.02 -13.39 -8.85
N ASP A 86 -23.30 -13.76 -8.99
CA ASP A 86 -23.65 -15.15 -9.26
C ASP A 86 -23.21 -15.53 -10.67
N MET A 87 -22.57 -16.68 -10.79
CA MET A 87 -22.14 -17.25 -12.06
C MET A 87 -23.11 -18.34 -12.52
N TYR A 88 -23.60 -18.21 -13.74
CA TYR A 88 -24.44 -19.19 -14.41
C TYR A 88 -23.63 -19.90 -15.49
N VAL A 89 -23.67 -21.22 -15.47
CA VAL A 89 -22.84 -22.07 -16.33
C VAL A 89 -23.69 -23.09 -17.04
N THR A 90 -23.65 -23.11 -18.37
CA THR A 90 -24.30 -24.17 -19.13
C THR A 90 -23.48 -25.46 -19.03
N ASP A 91 -24.12 -26.54 -18.62
CA ASP A 91 -23.53 -27.88 -18.49
C ASP A 91 -24.42 -28.95 -19.16
N PRO A 92 -24.31 -29.14 -20.48
CA PRO A 92 -25.26 -29.92 -21.27
C PRO A 92 -25.28 -31.41 -20.91
N ARG A 93 -24.16 -32.00 -20.46
CA ARG A 93 -24.12 -33.39 -19.98
C ARG A 93 -24.34 -33.51 -18.47
N GLY A 94 -24.12 -32.43 -17.72
CA GLY A 94 -24.45 -32.33 -16.29
C GLY A 94 -25.94 -32.14 -15.99
N GLY A 95 -26.74 -31.78 -17.00
CA GLY A 95 -28.21 -31.77 -16.91
C GLY A 95 -28.86 -30.39 -16.87
N GLY A 96 -28.13 -29.32 -17.21
CA GLY A 96 -28.72 -28.00 -17.37
C GLY A 96 -27.78 -26.86 -17.02
N ILE A 97 -28.24 -25.91 -16.20
CA ILE A 97 -27.49 -24.69 -15.85
C ILE A 97 -27.12 -24.74 -14.37
N LEU A 98 -25.84 -24.59 -14.07
CA LEU A 98 -25.33 -24.49 -12.71
C LEU A 98 -25.28 -23.03 -12.30
N ARG A 99 -25.76 -22.71 -11.10
CA ARG A 99 -25.65 -21.38 -10.49
C ARG A 99 -24.73 -21.45 -9.28
N TYR A 100 -23.58 -20.78 -9.37
CA TYR A 100 -22.68 -20.57 -8.25
C TYR A 100 -22.86 -19.15 -7.70
N ASN A 101 -22.68 -18.96 -6.40
CA ASN A 101 -22.57 -17.61 -5.84
C ASN A 101 -21.19 -17.00 -6.14
N SER A 102 -20.98 -15.75 -5.75
CA SER A 102 -19.70 -15.05 -5.93
C SER A 102 -18.51 -15.75 -5.25
N SER A 103 -18.73 -16.50 -4.17
CA SER A 103 -17.69 -17.31 -3.52
C SER A 103 -17.40 -18.64 -4.22
N GLY A 104 -18.09 -18.97 -5.32
CA GLY A 104 -17.90 -20.21 -6.08
C GLY A 104 -18.63 -21.42 -5.49
N VAL A 105 -19.55 -21.23 -4.54
CA VAL A 105 -20.35 -22.31 -3.96
C VAL A 105 -21.58 -22.56 -4.83
N LEU A 106 -21.82 -23.82 -5.19
CA LEU A 106 -22.99 -24.22 -5.99
C LEU A 106 -24.28 -23.98 -5.18
N GLN A 107 -25.16 -23.12 -5.70
CA GLN A 107 -26.44 -22.78 -5.08
C GLN A 107 -27.59 -23.59 -5.68
N GLN A 108 -27.53 -23.83 -7.00
CA GLN A 108 -28.66 -24.42 -7.71
C GLN A 108 -28.21 -25.12 -9.00
N THR A 109 -28.90 -26.21 -9.34
CA THR A 109 -28.87 -26.81 -10.68
C THR A 109 -30.25 -26.64 -11.31
N ILE A 110 -30.32 -25.88 -12.39
CA ILE A 110 -31.55 -25.61 -13.16
C ILE A 110 -31.61 -26.62 -14.31
N SER A 111 -32.61 -27.50 -14.29
CA SER A 111 -32.78 -28.49 -15.36
C SER A 111 -33.24 -27.83 -16.65
N THR A 112 -32.64 -28.20 -17.77
CA THR A 112 -33.04 -27.75 -19.11
C THR A 112 -33.14 -28.93 -20.08
N ILE A 113 -33.64 -28.70 -21.29
CA ILE A 113 -33.47 -29.66 -22.37
C ILE A 113 -31.98 -29.88 -22.68
N LYS A 114 -31.65 -31.05 -23.23
CA LYS A 114 -30.29 -31.36 -23.69
C LYS A 114 -29.97 -30.50 -24.93
N ASN A 115 -28.70 -30.12 -25.11
CA ASN A 115 -28.17 -29.26 -26.19
C ASN A 115 -28.25 -27.73 -25.97
N ILE A 116 -28.17 -27.28 -24.71
CA ILE A 116 -27.90 -25.86 -24.43
C ILE A 116 -26.44 -25.50 -24.75
N SER A 117 -26.17 -24.26 -25.15
CA SER A 117 -24.81 -23.78 -25.43
C SER A 117 -24.57 -22.40 -24.80
N GLY A 118 -24.91 -21.32 -25.50
CA GLY A 118 -24.85 -19.93 -25.05
C GLY A 118 -25.68 -19.65 -23.82
N ILE A 119 -25.18 -18.73 -23.00
CA ILE A 119 -25.94 -18.14 -21.91
C ILE A 119 -25.64 -16.65 -21.80
N ALA A 120 -26.68 -15.86 -21.55
CA ALA A 120 -26.57 -14.46 -21.17
C ALA A 120 -27.68 -14.12 -20.18
N ILE A 121 -27.57 -12.96 -19.54
CA ILE A 121 -28.58 -12.46 -18.59
C ILE A 121 -29.25 -11.26 -19.22
N ALA A 122 -30.57 -11.34 -19.41
CA ALA A 122 -31.39 -10.24 -19.89
C ALA A 122 -31.43 -9.10 -18.86
N GLN A 123 -31.84 -7.90 -19.28
CA GLN A 123 -31.89 -6.72 -18.41
C GLN A 123 -32.84 -6.91 -17.21
N ASN A 124 -33.91 -7.70 -17.37
CA ASN A 124 -34.83 -8.06 -16.30
C ASN A 124 -34.29 -9.16 -15.36
N GLY A 125 -33.11 -9.71 -15.66
CA GLY A 125 -32.43 -10.77 -14.93
C GLY A 125 -32.75 -12.20 -15.40
N ASP A 126 -33.64 -12.39 -16.38
CA ASP A 126 -33.93 -13.72 -16.94
C ASP A 126 -32.73 -14.29 -17.68
N LEU A 127 -32.66 -15.62 -17.77
CA LEU A 127 -31.57 -16.32 -18.46
C LEU A 127 -31.95 -16.51 -19.93
N LEU A 128 -31.07 -16.06 -20.82
CA LEU A 128 -31.16 -16.30 -22.26
C LEU A 128 -30.24 -17.47 -22.59
N VAL A 129 -30.78 -18.53 -23.18
CA VAL A 129 -30.02 -19.77 -23.38
C VAL A 129 -30.21 -20.28 -24.81
N SER A 130 -29.11 -20.45 -25.53
CA SER A 130 -29.16 -21.01 -26.89
C SER A 130 -29.51 -22.49 -26.85
N GLN A 131 -30.49 -22.89 -27.65
CA GLN A 131 -31.05 -24.24 -27.73
C GLN A 131 -31.16 -24.66 -29.19
N GLY A 132 -30.02 -25.03 -29.80
CA GLY A 132 -29.97 -25.45 -31.21
C GLY A 132 -30.39 -24.35 -32.17
N SER A 133 -31.67 -24.33 -32.56
CA SER A 133 -32.24 -23.42 -33.57
C SER A 133 -33.02 -22.22 -32.99
N SER A 134 -33.02 -22.03 -31.67
CA SER A 134 -33.71 -20.92 -30.99
C SER A 134 -32.95 -20.47 -29.74
N VAL A 135 -33.38 -19.35 -29.15
CA VAL A 135 -32.96 -18.93 -27.80
C VAL A 135 -34.15 -19.01 -26.87
N ALA A 136 -33.99 -19.74 -25.76
CA ALA A 136 -34.97 -19.83 -24.69
C ALA A 136 -34.79 -18.70 -23.67
N VAL A 137 -35.91 -18.17 -23.18
CA VAL A 137 -35.97 -17.22 -22.08
C VAL A 137 -36.45 -17.98 -20.85
N LEU A 138 -35.58 -18.14 -19.86
CA LEU A 138 -35.86 -18.91 -18.64
C LEU A 138 -35.95 -17.98 -17.44
N ASP A 139 -36.88 -18.28 -16.55
CA ASP A 139 -36.89 -17.66 -15.23
C ASP A 139 -35.61 -18.00 -14.46
N LYS A 140 -34.89 -16.98 -13.97
CA LYS A 140 -33.60 -17.16 -13.28
C LYS A 140 -33.66 -17.99 -11.99
N THR A 141 -34.84 -18.09 -11.36
CA THR A 141 -35.01 -18.75 -10.07
C THR A 141 -35.57 -20.16 -10.24
N SER A 142 -36.63 -20.30 -11.04
CA SER A 142 -37.33 -21.57 -11.23
C SER A 142 -36.80 -22.37 -12.41
N GLY A 143 -36.11 -21.73 -13.37
CA GLY A 143 -35.67 -22.36 -14.62
C GLY A 143 -36.80 -22.60 -15.63
N VAL A 144 -38.02 -22.17 -15.31
CA VAL A 144 -39.19 -22.39 -16.16
C VAL A 144 -39.03 -21.59 -17.46
N LEU A 145 -39.31 -22.26 -18.58
CA LEU A 145 -39.36 -21.63 -19.89
C LEU A 145 -40.52 -20.61 -19.93
N LYS A 146 -40.18 -19.34 -20.13
CA LYS A 146 -41.15 -18.25 -20.32
C LYS A 146 -41.54 -18.11 -21.79
N SER A 147 -40.54 -18.10 -22.67
CA SER A 147 -40.72 -17.93 -24.11
C SER A 147 -39.49 -18.42 -24.87
N SER A 148 -39.56 -18.41 -26.20
CA SER A 148 -38.41 -18.63 -27.08
C SER A 148 -38.48 -17.67 -28.26
N PHE A 149 -37.33 -17.30 -28.81
CA PHE A 149 -37.25 -16.38 -29.94
C PHE A 149 -36.11 -16.72 -30.89
N GLY A 150 -36.18 -16.10 -32.07
CA GLY A 150 -35.22 -16.27 -33.16
C GLY A 150 -35.34 -17.61 -33.89
N VAL A 151 -34.84 -17.63 -35.12
CA VAL A 151 -34.74 -18.83 -35.95
C VAL A 151 -33.30 -18.89 -36.43
N PHE A 152 -32.58 -19.92 -35.99
CA PHE A 152 -31.15 -20.07 -36.23
C PHE A 152 -30.86 -21.42 -36.88
N GLN A 153 -29.79 -21.48 -37.67
CA GLN A 153 -29.21 -22.76 -38.08
C GLN A 153 -28.43 -23.38 -36.93
N LYS A 154 -27.70 -22.57 -36.15
CA LYS A 154 -27.07 -22.97 -34.88
C LYS A 154 -26.79 -21.77 -33.98
N ALA A 155 -27.71 -21.47 -33.07
CA ALA A 155 -27.50 -20.47 -32.03
C ALA A 155 -26.35 -20.88 -31.10
N ASN A 156 -25.41 -19.97 -30.87
CA ASN A 156 -24.22 -20.24 -30.05
C ASN A 156 -24.01 -19.18 -28.97
N GLY A 157 -23.06 -18.26 -29.09
CA GLY A 157 -22.86 -17.18 -28.13
C GLY A 157 -24.00 -16.15 -28.16
N ILE A 158 -24.34 -15.64 -26.98
CA ILE A 158 -25.33 -14.58 -26.76
C ILE A 158 -24.65 -13.42 -26.03
N ALA A 159 -24.83 -12.19 -26.49
CA ALA A 159 -24.47 -10.97 -25.78
C ALA A 159 -25.69 -10.07 -25.59
N VAL A 160 -25.68 -9.26 -24.53
CA VAL A 160 -26.73 -8.27 -24.23
C VAL A 160 -26.05 -6.92 -24.01
N ASP A 161 -26.52 -5.87 -24.70
CA ASP A 161 -26.01 -4.51 -24.49
C ASP A 161 -26.64 -3.81 -23.28
N THR A 162 -26.23 -2.57 -23.03
CA THR A 162 -26.79 -1.75 -21.93
C THR A 162 -28.22 -1.29 -22.15
N ALA A 163 -28.71 -1.30 -23.40
CA ALA A 163 -30.11 -1.02 -23.75
C ALA A 163 -31.00 -2.26 -23.68
N GLY A 164 -30.42 -3.44 -23.44
CA GLY A 164 -31.09 -4.73 -23.40
C GLY A 164 -31.26 -5.41 -24.76
N SER A 165 -30.68 -4.87 -25.84
CA SER A 165 -30.66 -5.54 -27.14
C SER A 165 -29.86 -6.84 -27.05
N VAL A 166 -30.32 -7.88 -27.74
CA VAL A 166 -29.73 -9.22 -27.70
C VAL A 166 -29.07 -9.55 -29.04
N TYR A 167 -27.85 -10.04 -28.97
CA TYR A 167 -27.03 -10.42 -30.12
C TYR A 167 -26.70 -11.90 -30.05
N VAL A 168 -27.01 -12.65 -31.10
CA VAL A 168 -26.83 -14.10 -31.11
C VAL A 168 -26.04 -14.51 -32.34
N THR A 169 -24.92 -15.20 -32.10
CA THR A 169 -24.15 -15.80 -33.20
C THR A 169 -24.88 -17.01 -33.76
N ASP A 170 -25.04 -17.05 -35.08
CA ASP A 170 -25.48 -18.23 -35.82
C ASP A 170 -24.26 -18.89 -36.45
N SER A 171 -23.74 -19.93 -35.78
CA SER A 171 -22.47 -20.55 -36.16
C SER A 171 -22.51 -21.27 -37.51
N ILE A 172 -23.68 -21.67 -38.00
CA ILE A 172 -23.81 -22.36 -39.29
C ILE A 172 -24.21 -21.38 -40.38
N ASP A 173 -25.07 -20.40 -40.06
CA ASP A 173 -25.40 -19.35 -41.02
C ASP A 173 -24.31 -18.26 -41.12
N ASN A 174 -23.22 -18.33 -40.35
CA ASN A 174 -22.09 -17.39 -40.40
C ASN A 174 -22.53 -15.92 -40.31
N CYS A 175 -23.46 -15.64 -39.40
CA CYS A 175 -23.99 -14.30 -39.16
C CYS A 175 -24.22 -14.08 -37.66
N VAL A 176 -24.52 -12.84 -37.29
CA VAL A 176 -25.03 -12.47 -35.97
C VAL A 176 -26.42 -11.87 -36.18
N GLN A 177 -27.42 -12.41 -35.49
CA GLN A 177 -28.78 -11.85 -35.47
C GLN A 177 -28.99 -10.95 -34.25
N VAL A 178 -29.78 -9.88 -34.44
CA VAL A 178 -30.02 -8.81 -33.48
C VAL A 178 -31.50 -8.76 -33.12
N PHE A 179 -31.78 -8.60 -31.83
CA PHE A 179 -33.13 -8.51 -31.28
C PHE A 179 -33.22 -7.39 -30.25
N SER A 180 -34.41 -6.84 -30.06
CA SER A 180 -34.68 -5.85 -29.02
C SER A 180 -34.71 -6.49 -27.63
N SER A 181 -34.83 -5.67 -26.59
CA SER A 181 -35.08 -6.13 -25.22
C SER A 181 -36.41 -6.85 -25.03
N ALA A 182 -37.34 -6.71 -25.99
CA ALA A 182 -38.57 -7.49 -26.09
C ALA A 182 -38.44 -8.69 -27.04
N TYR A 183 -37.23 -9.04 -27.44
CA TYR A 183 -36.88 -10.17 -28.32
C TYR A 183 -37.44 -10.07 -29.76
N ALA A 184 -37.88 -8.89 -30.18
CA ALA A 184 -38.31 -8.65 -31.57
C ALA A 184 -37.09 -8.46 -32.48
N PRO A 185 -37.06 -9.03 -33.69
CA PRO A 185 -35.97 -8.83 -34.66
C PRO A 185 -35.72 -7.34 -34.95
N LEU A 186 -34.46 -6.89 -34.88
CA LEU A 186 -34.07 -5.52 -35.19
C LEU A 186 -33.28 -5.46 -36.49
N SER A 187 -33.79 -4.76 -37.50
CA SER A 187 -33.06 -4.55 -38.76
C SER A 187 -31.72 -3.87 -38.48
N THR A 188 -30.66 -4.43 -39.07
CA THR A 188 -29.29 -3.90 -38.96
C THR A 188 -28.99 -2.86 -40.04
N GLY A 189 -29.78 -2.85 -41.12
CA GLY A 189 -29.46 -2.09 -42.35
C GLY A 189 -28.24 -2.62 -43.11
N THR A 190 -27.61 -3.71 -42.63
CA THR A 190 -26.36 -4.27 -43.17
C THR A 190 -26.51 -5.74 -43.58
N ALA A 191 -27.71 -6.31 -43.46
CA ALA A 191 -27.99 -7.68 -43.86
C ALA A 191 -27.72 -7.91 -45.35
N ALA A 192 -26.97 -8.97 -45.66
CA ALA A 192 -26.74 -9.39 -47.04
C ALA A 192 -27.98 -10.07 -47.64
N ALA A 193 -28.04 -10.11 -48.98
CA ALA A 193 -29.12 -10.83 -49.67
C ALA A 193 -29.15 -12.31 -49.25
N GLY A 194 -30.34 -12.81 -48.92
CA GLY A 194 -30.54 -14.18 -48.44
C GLY A 194 -30.23 -14.41 -46.96
N LYS A 195 -29.80 -13.37 -46.22
CA LYS A 195 -29.65 -13.40 -44.77
C LYS A 195 -30.88 -12.82 -44.06
N PRO A 196 -31.11 -13.15 -42.77
CA PRO A 196 -32.15 -12.50 -41.97
C PRO A 196 -31.95 -10.97 -41.96
N VAL A 197 -33.04 -10.20 -42.12
CA VAL A 197 -32.98 -8.72 -42.16
C VAL A 197 -32.41 -8.11 -40.88
N ASN A 198 -32.53 -8.83 -39.77
CA ASN A 198 -32.00 -8.48 -38.47
C ASN A 198 -30.58 -9.02 -38.23
N SER A 199 -29.79 -9.23 -39.28
CA SER A 199 -28.47 -9.83 -39.15
C SER A 199 -27.36 -9.03 -39.82
N PHE A 200 -26.13 -9.32 -39.44
CA PHE A 200 -24.92 -8.90 -40.14
C PHE A 200 -23.95 -10.07 -40.24
N GLY A 201 -23.08 -10.03 -41.23
CA GLY A 201 -22.14 -11.11 -41.51
C GLY A 201 -22.55 -12.04 -42.66
N THR A 202 -21.55 -12.57 -43.34
CA THR A 202 -21.69 -13.58 -44.39
C THR A 202 -20.54 -14.57 -44.31
N THR A 203 -20.65 -15.73 -44.95
CA THR A 203 -19.56 -16.70 -45.03
C THR A 203 -18.34 -16.10 -45.75
N GLY A 204 -17.15 -16.20 -45.15
CA GLY A 204 -15.89 -15.84 -45.80
C GLY A 204 -14.80 -15.40 -44.84
N GLN A 205 -13.77 -14.72 -45.37
CA GLN A 205 -12.56 -14.35 -44.64
C GLN A 205 -12.27 -12.84 -44.67
N LEU A 206 -13.04 -12.06 -45.45
CA LEU A 206 -12.88 -10.60 -45.50
C LEU A 206 -13.42 -9.93 -44.22
N ALA A 207 -13.15 -8.64 -44.06
CA ALA A 207 -13.73 -7.85 -42.99
C ALA A 207 -15.25 -7.91 -43.03
N GLY A 208 -15.88 -8.21 -41.89
CA GLY A 208 -17.33 -8.39 -41.80
C GLY A 208 -17.85 -9.75 -42.29
N GLN A 209 -16.97 -10.66 -42.74
CA GLN A 209 -17.32 -12.04 -43.04
C GLN A 209 -16.87 -12.96 -41.92
N PHE A 210 -17.57 -14.09 -41.73
CA PHE A 210 -17.30 -15.07 -40.69
C PHE A 210 -17.15 -16.47 -41.26
N LEU A 211 -16.46 -17.32 -40.51
CA LEU A 211 -16.43 -18.76 -40.68
C LEU A 211 -16.56 -19.41 -39.30
N GLN A 212 -17.78 -19.88 -39.03
CA GLN A 212 -18.22 -20.45 -37.75
C GLN A 212 -18.01 -19.50 -36.56
N PRO A 213 -18.73 -18.37 -36.49
CA PRO A 213 -18.66 -17.49 -35.33
C PRO A 213 -19.26 -18.20 -34.11
N THR A 214 -18.56 -18.18 -32.96
CA THR A 214 -18.99 -18.92 -31.76
C THR A 214 -19.23 -18.03 -30.55
N GLY A 215 -18.21 -17.28 -30.12
CA GLY A 215 -18.28 -16.36 -28.98
C GLY A 215 -18.69 -14.96 -29.43
N ILE A 216 -19.43 -14.26 -28.56
CA ILE A 216 -19.74 -12.84 -28.73
C ILE A 216 -19.81 -12.18 -27.36
N SER A 217 -19.22 -10.99 -27.24
CA SER A 217 -19.29 -10.17 -26.04
C SER A 217 -19.50 -8.71 -26.39
N TYR A 218 -20.24 -8.00 -25.53
CA TYR A 218 -20.48 -6.57 -25.67
C TYR A 218 -19.45 -5.78 -24.86
N GLU A 219 -18.78 -4.85 -25.53
CA GLU A 219 -17.83 -3.91 -24.94
C GLU A 219 -18.53 -2.55 -24.81
N LYS A 220 -18.82 -2.14 -23.58
CA LYS A 220 -19.70 -1.00 -23.31
C LYS A 220 -19.05 0.39 -23.42
N ILE A 221 -17.73 0.51 -23.35
CA ILE A 221 -17.04 1.81 -23.29
C ILE A 221 -17.04 2.44 -24.68
N ALA A 222 -16.63 1.68 -25.70
CA ALA A 222 -16.72 2.10 -27.10
C ALA A 222 -18.05 1.71 -27.75
N ASN A 223 -18.95 1.05 -27.01
CA ASN A 223 -20.23 0.56 -27.50
C ASN A 223 -20.08 -0.31 -28.76
N GLN A 224 -19.40 -1.45 -28.63
CA GLN A 224 -19.06 -2.34 -29.74
C GLN A 224 -19.25 -3.82 -29.37
N LEU A 225 -19.48 -4.66 -30.35
CA LEU A 225 -19.58 -6.11 -30.22
C LEU A 225 -18.26 -6.74 -30.67
N ALA A 226 -17.68 -7.62 -29.86
CA ALA A 226 -16.58 -8.48 -30.27
C ALA A 226 -17.10 -9.87 -30.60
N VAL A 227 -16.94 -10.28 -31.86
CA VAL A 227 -17.40 -11.56 -32.39
C VAL A 227 -16.18 -12.44 -32.66
N VAL A 228 -16.14 -13.60 -32.02
CA VAL A 228 -15.07 -14.59 -32.18
C VAL A 228 -15.36 -15.43 -33.42
N ASP A 229 -14.52 -15.26 -34.43
CA ASP A 229 -14.61 -15.88 -35.74
C ASP A 229 -13.69 -17.11 -35.79
N THR A 230 -14.20 -18.23 -35.25
CA THR A 230 -13.39 -19.36 -34.79
C THR A 230 -12.53 -19.99 -35.88
N LEU A 231 -13.09 -20.30 -37.05
CA LEU A 231 -12.30 -20.98 -38.09
C LEU A 231 -11.40 -20.03 -38.89
N ASN A 232 -11.64 -18.72 -38.81
CA ASN A 232 -10.70 -17.72 -39.31
C ASN A 232 -9.63 -17.33 -38.27
N GLY A 233 -9.72 -17.86 -37.04
CA GLY A 233 -8.74 -17.63 -35.98
C GLY A 233 -8.59 -16.16 -35.59
N ARG A 234 -9.69 -15.40 -35.50
CA ARG A 234 -9.65 -13.97 -35.21
C ARG A 234 -10.84 -13.52 -34.37
N VAL A 235 -10.76 -12.31 -33.84
CA VAL A 235 -11.92 -11.62 -33.24
C VAL A 235 -12.18 -10.34 -34.02
N GLN A 236 -13.41 -10.14 -34.46
CA GLN A 236 -13.83 -8.96 -35.21
C GLN A 236 -14.77 -8.11 -34.36
N PHE A 237 -14.59 -6.79 -34.42
CA PHE A 237 -15.37 -5.81 -33.68
C PHE A 237 -16.36 -5.10 -34.60
N PHE A 238 -17.58 -4.89 -34.11
CA PHE A 238 -18.68 -4.27 -34.85
C PHE A 238 -19.41 -3.23 -34.01
N SER A 239 -20.05 -2.26 -34.66
CA SER A 239 -21.08 -1.46 -33.99
C SER A 239 -22.29 -2.35 -33.60
N PRO A 240 -23.18 -1.89 -32.72
CA PRO A 240 -24.44 -2.56 -32.41
C PRO A 240 -25.34 -2.77 -33.63
N THR A 241 -25.13 -2.02 -34.72
CA THR A 241 -25.83 -2.14 -36.01
C THR A 241 -25.13 -3.06 -37.01
N GLY A 242 -24.02 -3.71 -36.62
CA GLY A 242 -23.30 -4.66 -37.47
C GLY A 242 -22.29 -4.04 -38.44
N VAL A 243 -21.90 -2.77 -38.25
CA VAL A 243 -20.85 -2.14 -39.05
C VAL A 243 -19.48 -2.53 -38.52
N TYR A 244 -18.65 -3.15 -39.36
CA TYR A 244 -17.29 -3.57 -39.02
C TYR A 244 -16.43 -2.38 -38.54
N GLN A 245 -15.67 -2.60 -37.47
CA GLN A 245 -14.78 -1.60 -36.85
C GLN A 245 -13.31 -2.01 -36.97
N LYS A 246 -12.94 -3.17 -36.45
CA LYS A 246 -11.56 -3.65 -36.41
C LYS A 246 -11.47 -5.17 -36.26
N THR A 247 -10.28 -5.71 -36.44
CA THR A 247 -9.94 -7.13 -36.23
C THR A 247 -8.74 -7.22 -35.31
N ILE A 248 -8.74 -8.20 -34.42
CA ILE A 248 -7.54 -8.66 -33.73
C ILE A 248 -7.24 -10.11 -34.09
N GLY A 249 -5.96 -10.36 -34.35
CA GLY A 249 -5.41 -11.66 -34.65
C GLY A 249 -5.78 -12.26 -36.00
N SER A 250 -5.26 -13.46 -36.22
CA SER A 250 -5.43 -14.26 -37.43
C SER A 250 -5.16 -15.74 -37.14
N PHE A 251 -5.57 -16.61 -38.07
CA PHE A 251 -5.36 -18.03 -37.92
C PHE A 251 -3.87 -18.40 -37.74
N GLY A 252 -3.57 -19.16 -36.71
CA GLY A 252 -2.22 -19.65 -36.43
C GLY A 252 -2.00 -19.99 -34.96
N SER A 253 -0.73 -19.99 -34.55
CA SER A 253 -0.33 -20.20 -33.15
C SER A 253 0.68 -19.13 -32.74
N GLY A 254 0.65 -18.73 -31.46
CA GLY A 254 1.50 -17.68 -30.93
C GLY A 254 0.77 -16.38 -30.61
N PRO A 255 1.50 -15.30 -30.25
CA PRO A 255 0.91 -14.05 -29.77
C PRO A 255 0.01 -13.42 -30.84
N LEU A 256 -1.27 -13.18 -30.49
CA LEU A 256 -2.34 -12.72 -31.38
C LEU A 256 -2.64 -13.66 -32.57
N TYR A 257 -2.15 -14.90 -32.57
CA TYR A 257 -2.56 -15.91 -33.53
C TYR A 257 -3.42 -16.97 -32.83
N PHE A 258 -4.61 -17.23 -33.38
CA PHE A 258 -5.57 -18.14 -32.79
C PHE A 258 -5.85 -19.33 -33.70
N THR A 259 -5.85 -20.54 -33.16
CA THR A 259 -6.13 -21.77 -33.89
C THR A 259 -7.61 -22.16 -33.78
N SER A 260 -8.19 -22.01 -32.59
CA SER A 260 -9.62 -22.23 -32.37
C SER A 260 -10.14 -21.35 -31.22
N PRO A 261 -10.17 -20.02 -31.40
CA PRO A 261 -10.70 -19.12 -30.38
C PRO A 261 -12.20 -19.39 -30.19
N GLN A 262 -12.66 -19.44 -28.94
CA GLN A 262 -14.05 -19.76 -28.60
C GLN A 262 -14.82 -18.62 -27.96
N SER A 263 -14.12 -17.74 -27.22
CA SER A 263 -14.76 -16.64 -26.49
C SER A 263 -13.79 -15.50 -26.20
N ILE A 264 -14.36 -14.36 -25.83
CA ILE A 264 -13.65 -13.15 -25.44
C ILE A 264 -14.32 -12.53 -24.21
N ALA A 265 -13.51 -12.10 -23.22
CA ALA A 265 -13.97 -11.34 -22.06
C ALA A 265 -13.27 -9.97 -21.97
N PHE A 266 -13.93 -9.03 -21.32
CA PHE A 266 -13.44 -7.67 -21.09
C PHE A 266 -13.21 -7.41 -19.61
N GLU A 267 -12.04 -6.88 -19.28
CA GLU A 267 -11.72 -6.41 -17.95
C GLU A 267 -11.87 -4.90 -17.86
N TYR A 268 -12.81 -4.49 -17.03
CA TYR A 268 -13.02 -3.10 -16.68
C TYR A 268 -12.36 -2.77 -15.36
N THR A 269 -12.02 -1.49 -15.16
CA THR A 269 -11.67 -0.97 -13.84
C THR A 269 -12.81 -1.22 -12.85
N LYS A 270 -12.50 -1.27 -11.55
CA LYS A 270 -13.47 -1.63 -10.49
C LYS A 270 -14.65 -0.67 -10.39
N ASP A 271 -14.41 0.62 -10.65
CA ASP A 271 -15.42 1.68 -10.78
C ASP A 271 -16.20 1.59 -12.10
N ASN A 272 -15.85 0.63 -12.95
CA ASN A 272 -16.52 0.27 -14.17
C ASN A 272 -16.43 1.30 -15.30
N SER A 273 -15.51 2.26 -15.18
CA SER A 273 -15.43 3.47 -16.00
C SER A 273 -14.52 3.34 -17.23
N SER A 274 -13.57 2.40 -17.20
CA SER A 274 -12.61 2.21 -18.30
C SER A 274 -12.30 0.74 -18.54
N LEU A 275 -11.87 0.42 -19.76
CA LEU A 275 -11.48 -0.91 -20.20
C LEU A 275 -9.95 -1.03 -20.12
N SER A 276 -9.45 -2.03 -19.40
CA SER A 276 -8.01 -2.26 -19.22
C SER A 276 -7.49 -3.35 -20.16
N ARG A 277 -8.09 -4.54 -20.12
CA ARG A 277 -7.61 -5.71 -20.88
C ARG A 277 -8.77 -6.44 -21.53
N LEU A 278 -8.46 -7.24 -22.54
CA LEU A 278 -9.34 -8.26 -23.07
C LEU A 278 -8.67 -9.63 -23.03
N TYR A 279 -9.48 -10.67 -22.90
CA TYR A 279 -9.04 -12.05 -22.74
C TYR A 279 -9.66 -12.92 -23.82
N VAL A 280 -8.86 -13.52 -24.70
CA VAL A 280 -9.36 -14.42 -25.76
C VAL A 280 -8.95 -15.83 -25.43
N VAL A 281 -9.93 -16.73 -25.27
CA VAL A 281 -9.69 -18.15 -24.99
C VAL A 281 -9.61 -18.96 -26.27
N ASP A 282 -8.57 -19.77 -26.38
CA ASP A 282 -8.33 -20.67 -27.50
C ASP A 282 -8.41 -22.13 -27.05
N ALA A 283 -9.39 -22.86 -27.60
CA ALA A 283 -9.66 -24.25 -27.24
C ALA A 283 -8.54 -25.18 -27.67
N PHE A 284 -7.95 -24.94 -28.84
CA PHE A 284 -6.94 -25.83 -29.41
C PHE A 284 -5.58 -25.59 -28.74
N GLN A 285 -5.21 -24.33 -28.53
CA GLN A 285 -3.96 -23.98 -27.86
C GLN A 285 -4.03 -24.22 -26.34
N GLY A 286 -5.23 -24.33 -25.76
CA GLY A 286 -5.40 -24.54 -24.32
C GLY A 286 -4.94 -23.34 -23.50
N THR A 287 -5.14 -22.13 -24.03
CA THR A 287 -4.63 -20.88 -23.44
C THR A 287 -5.68 -19.80 -23.48
N VAL A 288 -5.58 -18.86 -22.55
CA VAL A 288 -6.16 -17.53 -22.69
C VAL A 288 -5.05 -16.55 -23.02
N GLN A 289 -5.22 -15.72 -24.04
CA GLN A 289 -4.33 -14.59 -24.31
C GLN A 289 -4.89 -13.33 -23.65
N ALA A 290 -4.08 -12.69 -22.80
CA ALA A 290 -4.34 -11.36 -22.28
C ALA A 290 -3.79 -10.31 -23.25
N ILE A 291 -4.61 -9.33 -23.57
CA ILE A 291 -4.32 -8.33 -24.61
C ILE A 291 -4.66 -6.95 -24.04
N ASP A 292 -3.80 -5.98 -24.28
CA ASP A 292 -4.06 -4.59 -23.93
C ASP A 292 -5.21 -4.07 -24.77
N ALA A 293 -6.26 -3.58 -24.12
CA ALA A 293 -7.47 -3.17 -24.82
C ALA A 293 -7.28 -1.87 -25.64
N ALA A 294 -6.35 -1.01 -25.22
CA ALA A 294 -6.08 0.26 -25.88
C ALA A 294 -5.26 0.06 -27.17
N SER A 295 -4.11 -0.60 -27.09
CA SER A 295 -3.20 -0.80 -28.22
C SER A 295 -3.50 -2.05 -29.05
N GLY A 296 -4.20 -3.04 -28.48
CA GLY A 296 -4.33 -4.37 -29.07
C GLY A 296 -3.06 -5.23 -28.94
N ALA A 297 -2.06 -4.79 -28.17
CA ALA A 297 -0.83 -5.54 -27.97
C ALA A 297 -1.05 -6.80 -27.12
N PHE A 298 -0.40 -7.90 -27.50
CA PHE A 298 -0.32 -9.07 -26.65
C PHE A 298 0.45 -8.76 -25.36
N LEU A 299 -0.08 -9.24 -24.24
CA LEU A 299 0.52 -9.04 -22.92
C LEU A 299 1.11 -10.34 -22.36
N SER A 300 0.29 -11.39 -22.27
CA SER A 300 0.72 -12.67 -21.71
C SER A 300 -0.23 -13.81 -22.07
N TYR A 301 0.24 -15.04 -21.84
CA TYR A 301 -0.60 -16.23 -21.79
C TYR A 301 -1.03 -16.52 -20.37
N ILE A 302 -2.26 -16.99 -20.20
CA ILE A 302 -2.80 -17.55 -18.97
C ILE A 302 -3.16 -19.02 -19.24
N GLY A 303 -2.71 -19.91 -18.36
CA GLY A 303 -2.97 -21.34 -18.44
C GLY A 303 -1.92 -22.14 -19.21
N GLY A 304 -2.35 -22.76 -20.31
CA GLY A 304 -1.57 -23.71 -21.11
C GLY A 304 -2.17 -25.11 -21.07
N TYR A 305 -1.97 -25.87 -22.15
CA TYR A 305 -2.51 -27.22 -22.26
C TYR A 305 -2.04 -28.14 -21.13
N GLY A 306 -2.97 -28.86 -20.50
CA GLY A 306 -2.65 -29.91 -19.52
C GLY A 306 -3.72 -30.10 -18.45
N LEU A 307 -3.50 -31.07 -17.57
CA LEU A 307 -4.45 -31.47 -16.51
C LEU A 307 -4.05 -30.98 -15.10
N ALA A 308 -2.87 -30.40 -14.93
CA ALA A 308 -2.43 -29.86 -13.65
C ALA A 308 -3.26 -28.64 -13.24
N SER A 309 -3.18 -28.25 -11.96
CA SER A 309 -3.81 -27.01 -11.49
C SER A 309 -3.34 -25.81 -12.33
N GLY A 310 -4.27 -24.96 -12.74
CA GLY A 310 -3.99 -23.83 -13.64
C GLY A 310 -3.69 -24.21 -15.09
N LYS A 311 -3.96 -25.45 -15.53
CA LYS A 311 -3.89 -25.87 -16.93
C LYS A 311 -5.28 -26.06 -17.53
N LEU A 312 -5.37 -25.93 -18.85
CA LEU A 312 -6.61 -25.96 -19.60
C LEU A 312 -6.61 -27.12 -20.60
N VAL A 313 -7.77 -27.73 -20.81
CA VAL A 313 -8.02 -28.76 -21.82
C VAL A 313 -9.28 -28.40 -22.56
N VAL A 314 -9.16 -28.06 -23.85
CA VAL A 314 -10.29 -27.64 -24.70
C VAL A 314 -11.18 -26.59 -24.01
N PRO A 315 -10.61 -25.48 -23.52
CA PRO A 315 -11.41 -24.47 -22.84
C PRO A 315 -12.41 -23.83 -23.81
N SER A 316 -13.64 -23.63 -23.36
CA SER A 316 -14.74 -23.21 -24.25
C SER A 316 -15.17 -21.76 -24.05
N ASP A 317 -15.01 -21.20 -22.87
CA ASP A 317 -15.46 -19.85 -22.55
C ASP A 317 -14.60 -19.23 -21.46
N VAL A 318 -14.56 -17.91 -21.46
CA VAL A 318 -13.81 -17.10 -20.51
C VAL A 318 -14.69 -15.96 -20.04
N LEU A 319 -14.69 -15.72 -18.73
CA LEU A 319 -15.44 -14.66 -18.10
C LEU A 319 -14.52 -13.92 -17.13
N TYR A 320 -14.51 -12.59 -17.20
CA TYR A 320 -13.88 -11.77 -16.18
C TYR A 320 -14.93 -11.43 -15.11
N ASP A 321 -14.78 -12.04 -13.94
CA ASP A 321 -15.66 -11.81 -12.81
C ASP A 321 -15.09 -10.69 -11.92
N ARG A 322 -15.77 -9.55 -11.96
CA ARG A 322 -15.44 -8.34 -11.20
C ARG A 322 -16.21 -8.22 -9.88
N PHE A 323 -17.17 -9.10 -9.63
CA PHE A 323 -18.18 -8.92 -8.59
C PHE A 323 -17.88 -9.70 -7.31
N ASP A 324 -16.86 -10.55 -7.32
CA ASP A 324 -16.24 -11.02 -6.09
C ASP A 324 -15.55 -9.80 -5.43
N SER A 325 -16.14 -9.33 -4.32
CA SER A 325 -15.67 -8.15 -3.57
C SER A 325 -14.22 -8.30 -3.08
N SER A 326 -13.77 -9.54 -2.93
CA SER A 326 -12.38 -9.92 -2.70
C SER A 326 -11.60 -10.02 -4.01
N ASN A 327 -12.04 -10.77 -5.00
CA ASN A 327 -11.16 -11.28 -6.06
C ASN A 327 -11.46 -10.75 -7.47
N ASN A 328 -10.52 -10.06 -8.10
CA ASN A 328 -10.53 -9.96 -9.56
C ASN A 328 -10.15 -11.33 -10.12
N ARG A 329 -11.08 -12.02 -10.78
CA ARG A 329 -10.79 -13.38 -11.27
C ARG A 329 -11.23 -13.61 -12.70
N LEU A 330 -10.45 -14.43 -13.39
CA LEU A 330 -10.81 -15.02 -14.66
C LEU A 330 -11.37 -16.42 -14.42
N VAL A 331 -12.55 -16.68 -14.96
CA VAL A 331 -13.23 -17.97 -14.90
C VAL A 331 -13.20 -18.56 -16.30
N VAL A 332 -12.64 -19.76 -16.44
CA VAL A 332 -12.52 -20.43 -17.74
C VAL A 332 -13.24 -21.77 -17.67
N SER A 333 -14.23 -21.98 -18.53
CA SER A 333 -14.86 -23.30 -18.65
C SER A 333 -13.88 -24.27 -19.29
N ASN A 334 -13.64 -25.40 -18.61
CA ASN A 334 -12.56 -26.32 -18.93
C ASN A 334 -13.15 -27.69 -19.30
N GLY A 335 -12.70 -28.25 -20.43
CA GLY A 335 -13.18 -29.51 -20.99
C GLY A 335 -12.87 -30.75 -20.15
N ASN A 336 -12.08 -30.60 -19.07
CA ASN A 336 -11.89 -31.64 -18.05
C ASN A 336 -13.03 -31.71 -17.02
N GLY A 337 -14.13 -30.96 -17.22
CA GLY A 337 -15.30 -30.96 -16.35
C GLY A 337 -15.18 -30.02 -15.15
N SER A 338 -14.43 -28.93 -15.28
CA SER A 338 -14.23 -27.94 -14.22
C SER A 338 -14.33 -26.50 -14.73
N LEU A 339 -14.44 -25.55 -13.80
CA LEU A 339 -14.20 -24.14 -14.06
C LEU A 339 -12.83 -23.79 -13.50
N ALA A 340 -11.85 -23.58 -14.37
CA ALA A 340 -10.53 -23.13 -13.98
C ALA A 340 -10.60 -21.66 -13.55
N LEU A 341 -10.06 -21.36 -12.37
CA LEU A 341 -10.06 -20.02 -11.80
C LEU A 341 -8.64 -19.46 -11.78
N TYR A 342 -8.49 -18.20 -12.18
CA TYR A 342 -7.24 -17.46 -12.07
C TYR A 342 -7.49 -16.13 -11.37
N GLY A 343 -6.78 -15.88 -10.28
CA GLY A 343 -6.73 -14.58 -9.67
C GLY A 343 -5.90 -13.63 -10.52
N ILE A 344 -6.45 -12.46 -10.84
CA ILE A 344 -5.82 -11.47 -11.71
C ILE A 344 -5.32 -10.32 -10.85
N ASP A 345 -4.00 -10.09 -10.90
CA ASP A 345 -3.28 -9.07 -10.14
C ASP A 345 -3.47 -9.16 -8.61
N MET A 346 -3.80 -10.36 -8.12
CA MET A 346 -3.84 -10.68 -6.70
C MET A 346 -2.47 -10.50 -6.07
N THR A 347 -2.37 -9.63 -5.08
CA THR A 347 -1.15 -9.46 -4.28
C THR A 347 -1.46 -9.78 -2.83
N GLY A 348 -0.78 -10.76 -2.24
CA GLY A 348 -0.92 -11.08 -0.83
C GLY A 348 -0.49 -9.91 0.07
N GLY A 349 -1.11 -9.81 1.24
CA GLY A 349 -0.65 -8.92 2.29
C GLY A 349 0.51 -9.56 3.04
N TYR A 350 1.54 -8.78 3.33
CA TYR A 350 2.72 -9.25 4.05
C TYR A 350 3.10 -8.24 5.12
N CYS A 351 3.37 -8.75 6.33
CA CYS A 351 3.83 -7.93 7.43
C CYS A 351 5.12 -7.19 7.07
N GLY A 352 5.19 -5.93 7.45
CA GLY A 352 6.40 -5.12 7.32
C GLY A 352 7.38 -5.34 8.47
N PRO A 353 8.54 -4.67 8.43
CA PRO A 353 9.59 -4.78 9.45
C PRO A 353 9.14 -4.47 10.88
N ALA A 354 8.05 -3.71 11.08
CA ALA A 354 7.53 -3.42 12.41
C ALA A 354 6.93 -4.65 13.12
N ASN A 355 6.59 -5.71 12.38
CA ASN A 355 5.99 -6.92 12.94
C ASN A 355 6.96 -7.65 13.87
N ARG A 356 6.45 -8.06 15.03
CA ARG A 356 7.17 -8.65 16.17
C ARG A 356 8.22 -7.73 16.80
N GLY A 357 8.23 -6.45 16.46
CA GLY A 357 9.08 -5.46 17.12
C GLY A 357 8.55 -5.06 18.50
N THR A 358 9.42 -4.41 19.28
CA THR A 358 9.08 -3.82 20.59
C THR A 358 9.30 -2.31 20.51
N PHE A 359 8.29 -1.52 20.83
CA PHE A 359 8.33 -0.06 20.64
C PHE A 359 7.76 0.68 21.84
N GLY A 360 8.29 1.86 22.16
CA GLY A 360 7.74 2.74 23.22
C GLY A 360 6.38 3.36 22.87
N ALA A 361 6.00 3.36 21.59
CA ALA A 361 4.70 3.82 21.09
C ALA A 361 4.31 3.03 19.83
N ALA A 362 3.03 3.09 19.43
CA ALA A 362 2.54 2.36 18.26
C ALA A 362 3.33 2.77 17.00
N PRO A 363 3.88 1.82 16.22
CA PRO A 363 4.61 2.15 15.00
C PRO A 363 3.67 2.80 13.97
N ALA A 364 4.09 3.89 13.31
CA ALA A 364 3.24 4.61 12.34
C ALA A 364 3.54 4.25 10.87
N THR A 365 4.68 3.63 10.60
CA THR A 365 5.17 3.31 9.25
C THR A 365 5.74 1.89 9.21
N ALA A 366 6.06 1.40 8.00
CA ALA A 366 6.63 0.06 7.78
C ALA A 366 5.79 -1.10 8.37
N LEU A 367 4.46 -0.91 8.40
CA LEU A 367 3.50 -1.87 8.94
C LEU A 367 3.28 -3.07 8.01
N CYS A 368 3.24 -2.81 6.70
CA CYS A 368 3.11 -3.82 5.66
C CYS A 368 4.24 -3.65 4.65
N SER A 369 4.81 -4.76 4.21
CA SER A 369 5.77 -4.80 3.09
C SER A 369 5.03 -4.96 1.75
N SER A 370 3.83 -5.53 1.79
CA SER A 370 2.88 -5.59 0.68
C SER A 370 1.45 -5.61 1.23
N GLY A 371 0.52 -5.07 0.46
CA GLY A 371 -0.85 -4.84 0.90
C GLY A 371 -1.01 -3.57 1.74
N SER A 372 -2.23 -3.31 2.18
CA SER A 372 -2.59 -2.13 2.97
C SER A 372 -2.77 -2.48 4.44
N ALA A 373 -2.16 -1.69 5.33
CA ALA A 373 -2.31 -1.85 6.77
C ALA A 373 -3.72 -1.44 7.23
N THR A 374 -4.34 -2.25 8.09
CA THR A 374 -5.52 -1.83 8.85
C THR A 374 -5.10 -0.92 10.02
N ASN A 375 -6.09 -0.27 10.63
CA ASN A 375 -5.89 0.38 11.92
C ASN A 375 -5.47 -0.64 12.99
N PHE A 376 -4.76 -0.14 14.02
CA PHE A 376 -4.36 -0.95 15.16
C PHE A 376 -5.53 -1.32 16.07
N SER A 377 -5.37 -2.46 16.76
CA SER A 377 -6.12 -2.84 17.95
C SER A 377 -5.16 -3.07 19.12
N GLY A 378 -5.62 -2.80 20.35
CA GLY A 378 -4.81 -2.94 21.57
C GLY A 378 -4.00 -1.69 21.94
N THR A 379 -3.44 -1.70 23.15
CA THR A 379 -2.63 -0.59 23.71
C THR A 379 -1.18 -1.00 23.97
N GLY A 380 -0.73 -2.14 23.44
CA GLY A 380 0.59 -2.70 23.72
C GLY A 380 0.51 -4.10 24.35
N PRO A 381 0.22 -5.16 23.57
CA PRO A 381 0.54 -5.27 22.15
C PRO A 381 -0.45 -4.59 21.21
N TRP A 382 0.08 -4.04 20.11
CA TRP A 382 -0.71 -3.53 18.99
C TRP A 382 -0.80 -4.59 17.90
N ASN A 383 -2.00 -4.88 17.43
CA ASN A 383 -2.24 -5.83 16.34
C ASN A 383 -2.85 -5.11 15.15
N TRP A 384 -2.39 -5.45 13.94
CA TRP A 384 -2.93 -4.96 12.68
C TRP A 384 -2.93 -6.09 11.65
N SER A 385 -3.64 -5.89 10.55
CA SER A 385 -3.60 -6.79 9.40
C SER A 385 -3.02 -6.07 8.20
N CYS A 386 -2.25 -6.80 7.40
CA CYS A 386 -1.85 -6.40 6.06
C CYS A 386 -2.78 -7.07 5.07
N VAL A 387 -3.70 -6.30 4.48
CA VAL A 387 -4.70 -6.78 3.53
C VAL A 387 -4.09 -6.73 2.13
N GLY A 388 -4.00 -7.88 1.47
CA GLY A 388 -3.57 -7.97 0.08
C GLY A 388 -4.48 -7.21 -0.90
N ALA A 389 -3.98 -6.83 -2.07
CA ALA A 389 -4.81 -6.21 -3.10
C ALA A 389 -5.47 -7.26 -4.01
N ALA A 390 -6.60 -6.86 -4.62
CA ALA A 390 -7.38 -7.66 -5.58
C ALA A 390 -7.76 -9.06 -5.08
N GLY A 391 -7.82 -9.27 -3.76
CA GLY A 391 -8.27 -10.54 -3.16
C GLY A 391 -7.14 -11.43 -2.65
N GLY A 392 -5.91 -10.91 -2.67
CA GLY A 392 -4.80 -11.57 -2.03
C GLY A 392 -5.01 -11.81 -0.54
N THR A 393 -4.20 -12.71 0.01
CA THR A 393 -4.26 -13.14 1.41
C THR A 393 -4.10 -11.98 2.39
N VAL A 394 -4.61 -12.14 3.61
CA VAL A 394 -4.42 -11.20 4.71
C VAL A 394 -3.39 -11.76 5.68
N ALA A 395 -2.35 -10.99 6.00
CA ALA A 395 -1.38 -11.35 7.04
C ALA A 395 -1.72 -10.65 8.36
N SER A 396 -1.75 -11.40 9.46
CA SER A 396 -1.92 -10.86 10.81
C SER A 396 -0.56 -10.51 11.42
N CYS A 397 -0.42 -9.28 11.90
CA CYS A 397 0.83 -8.71 12.39
C CYS A 397 0.62 -8.12 13.79
N SER A 398 1.69 -8.09 14.59
CA SER A 398 1.65 -7.56 15.95
C SER A 398 2.96 -6.89 16.34
N ALA A 399 2.93 -5.99 17.31
CA ALA A 399 4.10 -5.38 17.92
C ALA A 399 3.88 -5.21 19.42
N ALA A 400 4.91 -5.44 20.21
CA ALA A 400 4.85 -5.31 21.66
C ALA A 400 5.13 -3.87 22.11
N LEU A 401 4.49 -3.45 23.19
CA LEU A 401 4.86 -2.23 23.89
C LEU A 401 6.12 -2.48 24.71
N GLN A 402 7.12 -1.62 24.54
CA GLN A 402 8.29 -1.60 25.38
C GLN A 402 7.89 -1.19 26.80
N GLY A 403 8.19 -2.03 27.78
CA GLY A 403 7.92 -1.72 29.19
C GLY A 403 8.56 -0.39 29.58
N ALA A 404 7.88 0.37 30.44
CA ALA A 404 8.43 1.62 30.96
C ALA A 404 9.80 1.37 31.63
N PRO A 405 10.78 2.29 31.47
CA PRO A 405 12.05 2.15 32.16
C PRO A 405 11.81 2.12 33.67
N VAL A 406 12.35 1.10 34.35
CA VAL A 406 12.29 1.00 35.80
C VAL A 406 13.15 2.11 36.39
N MET A 407 12.56 2.95 37.23
CA MET A 407 13.24 4.06 37.91
C MET A 407 13.34 3.76 39.40
N TYR A 408 14.50 4.05 39.98
CA TYR A 408 14.75 3.99 41.42
C TYR A 408 15.05 5.38 41.97
N ALA A 409 14.60 5.65 43.19
CA ALA A 409 14.82 6.92 43.86
C ALA A 409 16.16 6.92 44.61
N LEU A 410 16.96 7.98 44.44
CA LEU A 410 18.11 8.29 45.28
C LEU A 410 17.77 9.49 46.16
N SER A 411 17.77 9.29 47.47
CA SER A 411 17.52 10.33 48.48
C SER A 411 18.82 10.71 49.17
N VAL A 412 19.09 12.02 49.24
CA VAL A 412 20.27 12.58 49.93
C VAL A 412 19.81 13.49 51.06
N THR A 413 20.39 13.29 52.24
CA THR A 413 20.17 14.13 53.42
C THR A 413 21.47 14.79 53.85
N LEU A 414 21.41 16.00 54.37
CA LEU A 414 22.56 16.74 54.85
C LEU A 414 22.50 16.85 56.37
N SER A 415 23.60 16.51 57.04
CA SER A 415 23.84 16.82 58.45
C SER A 415 24.91 17.91 58.52
N GLY A 416 24.59 19.07 59.08
CA GLY A 416 25.47 20.24 59.05
C GLY A 416 25.34 21.09 57.78
N SER A 417 26.32 21.97 57.55
CA SER A 417 26.24 23.00 56.50
C SER A 417 27.12 22.66 55.29
N GLY A 418 26.47 22.39 54.16
CA GLY A 418 27.12 22.09 52.88
C GLY A 418 26.11 21.86 51.77
N THR A 419 26.59 21.47 50.59
CA THR A 419 25.77 21.09 49.44
C THR A 419 26.21 19.75 48.87
N VAL A 420 25.31 19.05 48.17
CA VAL A 420 25.63 17.83 47.43
C VAL A 420 25.01 17.90 46.05
N THR A 421 25.82 17.62 45.02
CA THR A 421 25.36 17.47 43.63
C THR A 421 25.66 16.06 43.11
N SER A 422 25.02 15.65 42.01
CA SER A 422 25.32 14.39 41.34
C SER A 422 25.78 14.53 39.89
N ASN A 423 26.54 13.54 39.43
CA ASN A 423 26.79 13.27 38.01
C ASN A 423 26.35 11.82 37.66
N PRO A 424 25.41 11.59 36.72
CA PRO A 424 24.64 12.59 35.97
C PRO A 424 23.78 13.49 36.87
N VAL A 425 23.40 14.66 36.34
CA VAL A 425 22.63 15.66 37.06
C VAL A 425 21.27 15.12 37.51
N GLY A 426 20.92 15.35 38.76
CA GLY A 426 19.62 14.94 39.34
C GLY A 426 19.49 15.29 40.81
N ILE A 427 20.57 15.14 41.59
CA ILE A 427 20.67 15.58 42.98
C ILE A 427 21.30 16.97 43.04
N ALA A 428 20.68 17.88 43.80
CA ALA A 428 21.19 19.21 44.10
C ALA A 428 20.65 19.67 45.46
N CYS A 429 21.23 19.17 46.55
CA CYS A 429 20.85 19.53 47.91
C CYS A 429 21.62 20.78 48.34
N SER A 430 20.92 21.85 48.75
CA SER A 430 21.51 23.08 49.32
C SER A 430 21.21 23.28 50.82
N GLY A 431 20.52 22.32 51.43
CA GLY A 431 20.12 22.27 52.84
C GLY A 431 19.05 21.18 53.02
N GLY A 432 19.00 20.53 54.19
CA GLY A 432 17.99 19.51 54.48
C GLY A 432 18.12 18.24 53.61
N SER A 433 17.07 17.89 52.87
CA SER A 433 17.01 16.66 52.05
C SER A 433 16.54 16.93 50.62
N CYS A 434 17.07 16.19 49.64
CA CYS A 434 16.60 16.20 48.25
C CYS A 434 16.59 14.79 47.66
N SER A 435 15.77 14.55 46.63
CA SER A 435 15.64 13.22 46.00
C SER A 435 15.41 13.32 44.50
N ALA A 436 15.96 12.37 43.73
CA ALA A 436 15.72 12.25 42.28
C ALA A 436 15.59 10.78 41.84
N GLY A 437 14.85 10.56 40.75
CA GLY A 437 14.69 9.25 40.13
C GLY A 437 15.72 9.01 39.02
N PHE A 438 16.34 7.84 39.03
CA PHE A 438 17.31 7.41 38.01
C PHE A 438 16.93 6.04 37.45
N SER A 439 17.25 5.79 36.18
CA SER A 439 16.97 4.49 35.54
C SER A 439 17.76 3.36 36.18
N GLN A 440 17.19 2.16 36.19
CA GLN A 440 17.87 0.95 36.65
C GLN A 440 19.24 0.78 35.96
N GLY A 441 20.28 0.55 36.75
CA GLY A 441 21.65 0.34 36.28
C GLY A 441 22.44 1.63 36.01
N SER A 442 21.85 2.81 36.21
CA SER A 442 22.61 4.07 36.18
C SER A 442 23.64 4.12 37.32
N ILE A 443 24.83 4.62 37.01
CA ILE A 443 25.90 4.85 37.99
C ILE A 443 25.94 6.34 38.31
N ILE A 444 25.67 6.69 39.57
CA ILE A 444 25.56 8.06 40.05
C ILE A 444 26.72 8.37 40.98
N SER A 445 27.47 9.43 40.72
CA SER A 445 28.53 9.93 41.61
C SER A 445 28.05 11.18 42.35
N LEU A 446 28.15 11.18 43.68
CA LEU A 446 27.81 12.32 44.54
C LEU A 446 29.05 13.15 44.88
N MET A 447 28.92 14.47 44.78
CA MET A 447 29.99 15.44 45.03
C MET A 447 29.55 16.39 46.16
N PRO A 448 30.15 16.28 47.36
CA PRO A 448 29.85 17.17 48.47
C PRO A 448 30.70 18.45 48.36
N THR A 449 30.14 19.59 48.70
CA THR A 449 30.86 20.87 48.82
C THR A 449 30.55 21.48 50.18
N SER A 450 31.58 21.68 51.01
CA SER A 450 31.42 22.26 52.34
C SER A 450 31.07 23.75 52.26
N ALA A 451 30.14 24.21 53.12
CA ALA A 451 29.92 25.63 53.30
C ALA A 451 31.09 26.28 54.07
N ALA A 452 31.18 27.62 54.05
CA ALA A 452 32.17 28.35 54.84
C ALA A 452 32.05 28.00 56.34
N GLY A 453 33.17 27.68 56.98
CA GLY A 453 33.20 27.28 58.39
C GLY A 453 32.69 25.87 58.68
N SER A 454 32.63 24.99 57.67
CA SER A 454 32.33 23.57 57.84
C SER A 454 33.31 22.72 57.05
N ALA A 455 33.51 21.46 57.47
CA ALA A 455 34.30 20.47 56.75
C ALA A 455 33.46 19.25 56.45
N PHE A 456 33.58 18.69 55.24
CA PHE A 456 32.96 17.39 54.94
C PHE A 456 33.64 16.29 55.75
N SER A 457 32.91 15.64 56.64
CA SER A 457 33.42 14.62 57.57
C SER A 457 33.13 13.19 57.12
N GLY A 458 32.20 13.01 56.19
CA GLY A 458 32.01 11.73 55.49
C GLY A 458 30.57 11.46 55.07
N TRP A 459 30.39 10.29 54.46
CA TRP A 459 29.10 9.74 54.08
C TRP A 459 28.59 8.74 55.13
N SER A 460 27.27 8.62 55.24
CA SER A 460 26.60 7.51 55.91
C SER A 460 25.37 7.05 55.10
N GLY A 461 24.74 5.94 55.51
CA GLY A 461 23.69 5.27 54.74
C GLY A 461 24.27 4.32 53.69
N ASP A 462 23.81 4.42 52.45
CA ASP A 462 24.27 3.57 51.34
C ASP A 462 25.68 3.92 50.81
N CYS A 463 26.28 4.99 51.34
CA CYS A 463 27.69 5.33 51.18
C CYS A 463 28.37 5.43 52.55
N SER A 464 29.69 5.28 52.59
CA SER A 464 30.48 5.39 53.83
C SER A 464 31.86 6.00 53.60
N GLY A 465 32.43 6.56 54.67
CA GLY A 465 33.78 7.15 54.66
C GLY A 465 33.85 8.52 53.98
N THR A 466 35.07 9.00 53.74
CA THR A 466 35.34 10.35 53.17
C THR A 466 35.64 10.34 51.67
N GLY A 467 35.66 9.16 51.04
CA GLY A 467 35.93 9.00 49.61
C GLY A 467 34.75 9.37 48.71
N SER A 468 34.90 9.15 47.40
CA SER A 468 33.82 9.34 46.42
C SER A 468 32.65 8.40 46.70
N CYS A 469 31.43 8.94 46.76
CA CYS A 469 30.22 8.15 46.87
C CYS A 469 29.67 7.86 45.47
N VAL A 470 29.75 6.60 45.03
CA VAL A 470 29.26 6.13 43.73
C VAL A 470 28.21 5.04 43.95
N ILE A 471 26.99 5.29 43.48
CA ILE A 471 25.83 4.43 43.65
C ILE A 471 25.46 3.80 42.29
N ASN A 472 25.27 2.48 42.27
CA ASN A 472 24.63 1.79 41.15
C ASN A 472 23.13 1.63 41.44
N MET A 473 22.28 2.24 40.63
CA MET A 473 20.83 2.28 40.84
C MET A 473 20.17 0.93 40.54
N ALA A 474 20.31 -0.03 41.45
CA ALA A 474 19.65 -1.32 41.37
C ALA A 474 18.40 -1.42 42.27
N ALA A 475 18.24 -0.49 43.21
CA ALA A 475 17.09 -0.32 44.10
C ALA A 475 17.00 1.16 44.54
N ASN A 476 16.01 1.51 45.37
CA ASN A 476 15.98 2.82 46.02
C ASN A 476 17.15 2.95 47.00
N HIS A 477 17.79 4.11 47.03
CA HIS A 477 18.96 4.38 47.84
C HIS A 477 18.79 5.61 48.73
N SER A 478 19.42 5.59 49.90
CA SER A 478 19.44 6.69 50.86
C SER A 478 20.86 6.96 51.37
N VAL A 479 21.35 8.17 51.15
CA VAL A 479 22.68 8.62 51.55
C VAL A 479 22.57 9.86 52.43
N GLN A 480 23.45 9.98 53.43
CA GLN A 480 23.63 11.20 54.20
C GLN A 480 25.05 11.74 54.03
N ALA A 481 25.17 13.03 53.73
CA ALA A 481 26.42 13.76 53.78
C ALA A 481 26.55 14.47 55.12
N ILE A 482 27.67 14.27 55.80
CA ILE A 482 27.93 14.85 57.11
C ILE A 482 28.99 15.94 56.94
N PHE A 483 28.66 17.13 57.44
CA PHE A 483 29.52 18.29 57.49
C PHE A 483 29.69 18.72 58.94
N ASP A 484 30.91 18.61 59.46
CA ASP A 484 31.22 19.01 60.81
C ASP A 484 31.47 20.53 60.85
N LEU A 485 30.93 21.16 61.88
CA LEU A 485 31.15 22.58 62.14
C LEU A 485 32.62 22.82 62.52
N ILE A 486 33.28 23.76 61.85
CA ILE A 486 34.58 24.29 62.29
C ILE A 486 34.27 25.51 63.16
N PRO A 487 34.50 25.47 64.49
CA PRO A 487 34.18 26.59 65.36
C PRO A 487 35.18 27.73 65.13
N LEU A 488 34.81 28.75 64.35
CA LEU A 488 35.65 29.91 64.04
C LEU A 488 35.17 31.17 64.76
N ALA A 489 33.88 31.25 65.09
CA ALA A 489 33.27 32.28 65.93
C ALA A 489 32.47 31.65 67.06
N ARG A 490 32.20 32.40 68.13
CA ARG A 490 31.25 31.99 69.17
C ARG A 490 30.46 33.18 69.73
N VAL A 491 29.23 32.90 70.16
CA VAL A 491 28.38 33.85 70.88
C VAL A 491 27.90 33.16 72.15
N ASN A 492 28.16 33.74 73.32
CA ASN A 492 27.83 33.15 74.63
C ASN A 492 28.31 31.68 74.77
N GLY A 493 29.49 31.35 74.22
CA GLY A 493 30.05 30.01 74.23
C GLY A 493 29.52 29.05 73.16
N ALA A 494 28.45 29.39 72.43
CA ALA A 494 27.94 28.58 71.32
C ALA A 494 28.82 28.77 70.06
N PRO A 495 29.33 27.70 69.43
CA PRO A 495 30.22 27.80 68.28
C PRO A 495 29.48 28.06 66.97
N PHE A 496 30.13 28.79 66.07
CA PHE A 496 29.67 29.13 64.72
C PHE A 496 30.82 29.06 63.74
N GLY A 497 30.52 28.68 62.50
CA GLY A 497 31.52 28.55 61.43
C GLY A 497 31.78 29.86 60.69
N SER A 498 30.87 30.82 60.77
CA SER A 498 30.97 32.09 60.07
C SER A 498 30.51 33.25 60.94
N LEU A 499 30.98 34.46 60.62
CA LEU A 499 30.52 35.68 61.27
C LEU A 499 29.04 35.94 60.97
N THR A 500 28.56 35.59 59.77
CA THR A 500 27.15 35.76 59.42
C THR A 500 26.24 34.90 60.28
N THR A 501 26.59 33.63 60.49
CA THR A 501 25.78 32.73 61.33
C THR A 501 25.88 33.07 62.81
N ALA A 502 27.07 33.50 63.28
CA ALA A 502 27.25 34.01 64.63
C ALA A 502 26.45 35.30 64.88
N TYR A 503 26.45 36.22 63.92
CA TYR A 503 25.69 37.46 63.99
C TYR A 503 24.17 37.22 64.07
N ALA A 504 23.65 36.24 63.33
CA ALA A 504 22.23 35.88 63.43
C ALA A 504 21.82 35.46 64.86
N ALA A 505 22.77 34.97 65.67
CA ALA A 505 22.53 34.52 67.04
C ALA A 505 22.85 35.57 68.12
N VAL A 506 23.49 36.71 67.78
CA VAL A 506 23.88 37.73 68.77
C VAL A 506 22.69 38.61 69.16
N GLY A 507 22.45 38.72 70.47
CA GLY A 507 21.42 39.60 71.04
C GLY A 507 21.92 41.02 71.31
N MET A 508 21.01 41.92 71.71
CA MET A 508 21.33 43.30 72.07
C MET A 508 22.35 43.38 73.22
N GLY A 509 23.45 44.10 72.98
CA GLY A 509 24.59 44.22 73.90
C GLY A 509 25.49 42.98 73.93
N GLY A 510 25.25 41.97 73.10
CA GLY A 510 26.01 40.72 73.10
C GLY A 510 27.45 40.86 72.61
N ILE A 511 28.25 39.82 72.87
CA ILE A 511 29.63 39.71 72.40
C ILE A 511 29.73 38.54 71.43
N LEU A 512 30.27 38.82 70.24
CA LEU A 512 30.67 37.84 69.23
C LEU A 512 32.18 37.74 69.26
N GLU A 513 32.70 36.60 69.66
CA GLU A 513 34.14 36.32 69.71
C GLU A 513 34.55 35.59 68.42
N ALA A 514 35.57 36.08 67.73
CA ALA A 514 36.05 35.51 66.48
C ALA A 514 37.55 35.16 66.56
N GLN A 515 37.92 34.00 66.02
CA GLN A 515 39.31 33.58 65.99
C GLN A 515 40.16 34.46 65.06
N SER A 516 41.47 34.47 65.29
CA SER A 516 42.46 35.15 64.46
C SER A 516 42.68 34.41 63.14
N VAL A 517 41.65 34.42 62.29
CA VAL A 517 41.61 33.82 60.96
C VAL A 517 41.01 34.81 59.96
N THR A 518 41.07 34.47 58.68
CA THR A 518 40.38 35.20 57.62
C THR A 518 39.03 34.56 57.33
N PHE A 519 37.96 35.31 57.57
CA PHE A 519 36.60 34.99 57.13
C PHE A 519 36.41 35.53 55.72
N VAL A 520 36.24 34.63 54.75
CA VAL A 520 35.94 34.98 53.36
C VAL A 520 34.42 34.96 53.18
N GLU A 521 33.76 36.05 53.56
CA GLU A 521 32.30 36.19 53.49
C GLU A 521 31.89 37.67 53.43
N ASN A 522 30.63 37.93 53.09
CA ASN A 522 30.04 39.25 53.26
C ASN A 522 29.21 39.26 54.55
N LEU A 523 29.47 40.20 55.44
CA LEU A 523 28.72 40.36 56.69
C LEU A 523 27.76 41.54 56.56
N THR A 524 26.45 41.27 56.57
CA THR A 524 25.41 42.31 56.53
C THR A 524 24.66 42.37 57.85
N LEU A 525 24.76 43.51 58.54
CA LEU A 525 24.09 43.78 59.80
C LEU A 525 22.75 44.48 59.56
N ASN A 526 21.65 43.75 59.64
CA ASN A 526 20.31 44.21 59.26
C ASN A 526 19.20 43.89 60.28
N ASN A 527 19.53 43.30 61.42
CA ASN A 527 18.56 42.89 62.46
C ASN A 527 18.35 43.94 63.57
N GLY A 528 18.96 45.14 63.47
CA GLY A 528 18.78 46.23 64.44
C GLY A 528 19.53 46.06 65.77
N VAL A 529 20.35 45.02 65.92
CA VAL A 529 21.10 44.73 67.14
C VAL A 529 22.37 45.58 67.23
N VAL A 530 22.68 46.07 68.44
CA VAL A 530 23.99 46.65 68.77
C VAL A 530 24.80 45.59 69.52
N PHE A 531 26.00 45.25 69.04
CA PHE A 531 26.84 44.21 69.67
C PHE A 531 28.33 44.52 69.53
N THR A 532 29.15 43.79 70.28
CA THR A 532 30.62 43.88 70.20
C THR A 532 31.17 42.66 69.46
N LEU A 533 31.95 42.89 68.42
CA LEU A 533 32.74 41.86 67.73
C LEU A 533 34.19 41.95 68.23
N GLN A 534 34.61 40.93 68.97
CA GLN A 534 35.97 40.79 69.47
C GLN A 534 36.73 39.79 68.62
N GLY A 535 37.66 40.27 67.81
CA GLY A 535 38.56 39.45 67.01
C GLY A 535 39.84 39.07 67.74
N GLY A 536 40.61 38.19 67.11
CA GLY A 536 41.99 37.88 67.49
C GLY A 536 42.17 36.70 68.45
N PHE A 537 41.12 35.88 68.67
CA PHE A 537 41.19 34.74 69.58
C PHE A 537 41.99 33.56 69.00
N ASP A 538 42.67 32.81 69.86
CA ASP A 538 43.21 31.49 69.53
C ASP A 538 42.08 30.45 69.36
N PRO A 539 42.34 29.25 68.78
CA PRO A 539 41.30 28.23 68.57
C PRO A 539 40.58 27.75 69.85
N ALA A 540 41.21 27.92 71.02
CA ALA A 540 40.61 27.59 72.31
C ALA A 540 39.82 28.75 72.93
N TYR A 541 39.87 29.95 72.33
CA TYR A 541 39.36 31.21 72.87
C TYR A 541 39.85 31.53 74.29
N GLY A 542 41.07 31.10 74.61
CA GLY A 542 41.71 31.36 75.90
C GLY A 542 42.57 32.62 75.89
N ASN A 543 43.13 32.99 74.73
CA ASN A 543 44.01 34.14 74.58
C ASN A 543 43.66 34.98 73.35
N ARG A 544 44.02 36.27 73.39
CA ARG A 544 43.95 37.19 72.24
C ARG A 544 45.35 37.65 71.87
N GLY A 545 45.77 37.38 70.63
CA GLY A 545 47.15 37.64 70.19
C GLY A 545 47.30 38.15 68.75
N GLY A 546 46.22 38.19 67.97
CA GLY A 546 46.24 38.64 66.57
C GLY A 546 45.00 39.44 66.20
N THR A 547 44.72 39.58 64.91
CA THR A 547 43.50 40.19 64.38
C THR A 547 42.64 39.17 63.65
N THR A 548 41.32 39.35 63.69
CA THR A 548 40.39 38.64 62.80
C THR A 548 40.28 39.43 61.50
N THR A 549 40.38 38.78 60.34
CA THR A 549 40.21 39.45 59.04
C THR A 549 38.86 39.07 58.44
N LEU A 550 38.09 40.04 57.97
CA LEU A 550 36.97 39.83 57.06
C LEU A 550 37.44 40.21 55.66
N ASP A 551 37.57 39.23 54.77
CA ASP A 551 37.90 39.42 53.35
C ASP A 551 36.59 39.37 52.56
N GLY A 552 35.96 40.54 52.43
CA GLY A 552 34.61 40.72 51.91
C GLY A 552 33.95 41.99 52.43
N THR A 553 32.68 42.17 52.13
CA THR A 553 31.97 43.42 52.43
C THR A 553 31.33 43.37 53.82
N LEU A 554 31.63 44.36 54.67
CA LEU A 554 30.84 44.67 55.86
C LEU A 554 29.80 45.75 55.55
N VAL A 555 28.52 45.43 55.71
CA VAL A 555 27.42 46.39 55.55
C VAL A 555 26.68 46.54 56.87
N VAL A 556 26.53 47.77 57.37
CA VAL A 556 25.70 48.06 58.56
C VAL A 556 24.43 48.78 58.11
N SER A 557 23.36 48.01 57.92
CA SER A 557 22.06 48.52 57.46
C SER A 557 21.16 48.98 58.62
N SER A 558 21.18 48.29 59.75
CA SER A 558 20.43 48.67 60.96
C SER A 558 21.10 48.12 62.23
N GLY A 559 21.08 48.87 63.33
CA GLY A 559 21.76 48.52 64.59
C GLY A 559 23.12 49.19 64.74
N GLY A 560 24.09 48.51 65.35
CA GLY A 560 25.42 49.06 65.61
C GLY A 560 26.48 48.00 65.87
N LEU A 561 27.72 48.30 65.50
CA LEU A 561 28.84 47.39 65.66
C LEU A 561 29.96 48.09 66.43
N ILE A 562 30.37 47.50 67.55
CA ILE A 562 31.60 47.86 68.25
C ILE A 562 32.64 46.82 67.86
N VAL A 563 33.77 47.26 67.32
CA VAL A 563 34.82 46.36 66.81
C VAL A 563 36.06 46.45 67.67
N ASP A 564 36.61 45.29 68.02
CA ASP A 564 37.91 45.17 68.68
C ASP A 564 38.78 44.12 67.95
N SER A 565 39.99 44.52 67.55
CA SER A 565 41.01 43.65 66.92
C SER A 565 40.53 42.92 65.66
N MET A 566 39.94 43.67 64.73
CA MET A 566 39.48 43.17 63.42
C MET A 566 40.05 44.02 62.28
N VAL A 567 40.29 43.38 61.13
CA VAL A 567 40.65 43.99 59.86
C VAL A 567 39.54 43.68 58.86
N ILE A 568 39.10 44.68 58.11
CA ILE A 568 38.19 44.51 56.97
C ILE A 568 39.01 44.82 55.73
N LYS A 569 39.07 43.87 54.79
CA LYS A 569 39.92 43.96 53.61
C LYS A 569 39.11 44.19 52.34
#